data_AF-A0A7J3BCB4-F1
#
_entry.id   AF-A0A7J3BCB4-F1
#
_cell.length_a   1.000
_cell.length_b   1.000
_cell.length_c   1.000
_cell.angle_alpha   90.00
_cell.angle_beta   90.00
_cell.angle_gamma   90.00
#
_symmetry.space_group_name_H-M   'P 1'
#
loop_
_entity.id
_entity.type
_entity.pdbx_description
1 polymer ?
#
loop_
_entity_poly.entity_id
_entity_poly.type
_entity_poly.pdbx_seq_one_letter_code
_entity_poly.pdbx_strand_id
1 'polypeptide(L)'
;MTHPKAESAEPLSRPHQGNSRYLAIFDLDGTITTERSVWRHIHNGLGTWKEAKRYSAMYEHGIICYDEWAHLDASLWKSVDVQRFRGIVESIPYRPGASDTVRMLRDMDFKLAIVSAGLTMLADKVKRELDFDRAIANEPVCRDGYMTGEIIVRVDFENKGDILKQLCREENIPVERCVAIGDSGSDIPLLKAAGIAIAFNPACKALEKVSDRVVRSQDLRDIVPAIREAFHHKGFPLH
;
A
#
# COMPACT_ATOMS: atom_id res chain seq x y z
N MET A 1 39.30 -31.11 -3.28
CA MET A 1 38.71 -29.76 -3.17
C MET A 1 37.20 -29.94 -3.08
N THR A 2 36.65 -29.69 -1.91
CA THR A 2 35.26 -29.98 -1.53
C THR A 2 34.34 -28.86 -2.01
N HIS A 3 33.32 -29.21 -2.81
CA HIS A 3 32.24 -28.29 -3.18
C HIS A 3 31.37 -27.98 -1.94
N PRO A 4 31.01 -26.72 -1.68
CA PRO A 4 29.99 -26.42 -0.68
C PRO A 4 28.62 -26.80 -1.22
N LYS A 5 27.87 -27.58 -0.42
CA LYS A 5 26.46 -27.89 -0.67
C LYS A 5 25.64 -26.61 -0.61
N ALA A 6 24.78 -26.41 -1.59
CA ALA A 6 23.72 -25.40 -1.53
C ALA A 6 22.81 -25.71 -0.34
N GLU A 7 22.73 -24.80 0.61
CA GLU A 7 21.70 -24.81 1.66
C GLU A 7 20.35 -24.57 0.99
N SER A 8 19.46 -25.55 1.15
CA SER A 8 18.07 -25.49 0.73
C SER A 8 17.35 -24.41 1.55
N ALA A 9 16.86 -23.36 0.88
CA ALA A 9 15.95 -22.40 1.48
C ALA A 9 14.69 -23.13 1.99
N GLU A 10 14.34 -22.92 3.26
CA GLU A 10 13.10 -23.42 3.84
C GLU A 10 11.88 -22.85 3.08
N PRO A 11 10.81 -23.63 2.92
CA PRO A 11 9.63 -23.16 2.22
C PRO A 11 8.94 -22.05 3.02
N LEU A 12 8.67 -20.94 2.34
CA LEU A 12 7.82 -19.83 2.79
C LEU A 12 6.52 -20.36 3.41
N SER A 13 6.21 -19.83 4.59
CA SER A 13 5.15 -20.20 5.52
C SER A 13 3.78 -20.46 4.87
N ARG A 14 3.07 -21.48 5.40
CA ARG A 14 1.70 -21.85 5.00
C ARG A 14 0.71 -20.70 5.26
N PRO A 15 -0.36 -20.57 4.44
CA PRO A 15 -1.40 -19.56 4.67
C PRO A 15 -2.02 -19.74 6.07
N HIS A 16 -2.21 -18.62 6.76
CA HIS A 16 -2.76 -18.58 8.11
C HIS A 16 -4.25 -18.99 8.08
N GLN A 17 -4.55 -20.25 8.40
CA GLN A 17 -5.90 -20.82 8.40
C GLN A 17 -6.63 -20.67 9.75
N GLY A 18 -6.41 -19.56 10.46
CA GLY A 18 -7.12 -19.19 11.69
C GLY A 18 -7.89 -17.88 11.53
N ASN A 19 -8.93 -17.68 12.35
CA ASN A 19 -9.59 -16.38 12.48
C ASN A 19 -8.69 -15.44 13.30
N SER A 20 -7.80 -14.70 12.61
CA SER A 20 -7.00 -13.65 13.26
C SER A 20 -7.86 -12.61 13.94
N ARG A 21 -7.39 -12.07 15.06
CA ARG A 21 -8.17 -11.14 15.89
C ARG A 21 -8.12 -9.69 15.42
N TYR A 22 -7.10 -9.33 14.63
CA TYR A 22 -6.85 -7.96 14.18
C TYR A 22 -6.54 -7.90 12.68
N LEU A 23 -6.80 -6.75 12.09
CA LEU A 23 -6.47 -6.44 10.70
C LEU A 23 -5.59 -5.19 10.67
N ALA A 24 -4.50 -5.21 9.91
CA ALA A 24 -3.71 -4.02 9.61
C ALA A 24 -3.77 -3.76 8.12
N ILE A 25 -4.27 -2.58 7.75
CA ILE A 25 -4.36 -2.11 6.39
C ILE A 25 -3.31 -1.02 6.19
N PHE A 26 -2.44 -1.28 5.22
CA PHE A 26 -1.37 -0.38 4.84
C PHE A 26 -1.71 0.32 3.53
N ASP A 27 -1.53 1.63 3.52
CA ASP A 27 -1.11 2.29 2.28
C ASP A 27 0.28 1.77 1.85
N LEU A 28 0.61 1.96 0.58
CA LEU A 28 1.81 1.40 -0.04
C LEU A 28 2.88 2.46 -0.26
N ASP A 29 2.55 3.44 -1.10
CA ASP A 29 3.42 4.47 -1.63
C ASP A 29 3.72 5.51 -0.54
N GLY A 30 4.98 5.68 -0.15
CA GLY A 30 5.37 6.59 0.93
C GLY A 30 5.21 5.95 2.31
N THR A 31 4.53 4.82 2.42
CA THR A 31 4.37 4.03 3.65
C THR A 31 5.32 2.83 3.67
N ILE A 32 4.99 1.73 2.97
CA ILE A 32 5.84 0.53 2.88
C ILE A 32 7.03 0.76 1.97
N THR A 33 6.84 1.49 0.87
CA THR A 33 7.93 1.89 -0.04
C THR A 33 8.39 3.30 0.26
N THR A 34 9.64 3.61 -0.08
CA THR A 34 10.16 4.98 0.12
C THR A 34 9.61 5.96 -0.91
N GLU A 35 9.25 5.46 -2.09
CA GLU A 35 8.65 6.26 -3.16
C GLU A 35 7.21 6.62 -2.81
N ARG A 36 6.87 7.91 -2.89
CA ARG A 36 5.55 8.46 -2.50
C ARG A 36 4.50 8.38 -3.62
N SER A 37 4.91 8.03 -4.83
CA SER A 37 4.00 7.84 -5.95
C SER A 37 4.63 6.96 -7.03
N VAL A 38 4.14 5.72 -7.13
CA VAL A 38 4.49 4.78 -8.19
C VAL A 38 4.13 5.34 -9.56
N TRP A 39 3.03 6.08 -9.67
CA TRP A 39 2.63 6.80 -10.89
C TRP A 39 3.75 7.73 -11.35
N ARG A 40 4.18 8.65 -10.48
CA ARG A 40 5.26 9.59 -10.79
C ARG A 40 6.58 8.87 -11.09
N HIS A 41 6.92 7.83 -10.34
CA HIS A 41 8.14 7.05 -10.55
C HIS A 41 8.20 6.42 -11.94
N ILE A 42 7.09 5.80 -12.37
CA ILE A 42 6.95 5.25 -13.71
C ILE A 42 7.10 6.33 -14.77
N HIS A 43 6.38 7.45 -14.62
CA HIS A 43 6.47 8.56 -15.57
C HIS A 43 7.87 9.16 -15.69
N ASN A 44 8.64 9.19 -14.61
CA ASN A 44 10.05 9.59 -14.68
C ASN A 44 10.89 8.55 -15.45
N GLY A 45 10.73 7.25 -15.16
CA GLY A 45 11.45 6.18 -15.86
C GLY A 45 11.09 6.03 -17.35
N LEU A 46 9.90 6.49 -17.74
CA LEU A 46 9.43 6.51 -19.12
C LEU A 46 9.65 7.85 -19.82
N GLY A 47 10.00 8.92 -19.10
CA GLY A 47 10.18 10.27 -19.65
C GLY A 47 8.87 10.99 -19.99
N THR A 48 7.74 10.54 -19.45
CA THR A 48 6.39 11.07 -19.73
C THR A 48 5.84 12.00 -18.65
N TRP A 49 6.65 12.31 -17.61
CA TRP A 49 6.22 13.13 -16.46
C TRP A 49 5.69 14.52 -16.82
N LYS A 50 6.21 15.13 -17.89
CA LYS A 50 5.76 16.46 -18.32
C LYS A 50 4.26 16.47 -18.62
N GLU A 51 3.75 15.46 -19.33
CA GLU A 51 2.33 15.38 -19.67
C GLU A 51 1.49 14.86 -18.49
N ALA A 52 1.96 13.83 -17.78
CA ALA A 52 1.27 13.31 -16.59
C ALA A 52 1.01 14.40 -15.54
N LYS A 53 1.99 15.29 -15.32
CA LYS A 53 1.83 16.44 -14.42
C LYS A 53 0.69 17.37 -14.83
N ARG A 54 0.39 17.49 -16.14
CA ARG A 54 -0.73 18.31 -16.62
C ARG A 54 -2.07 17.65 -16.28
N TYR A 55 -2.17 16.32 -16.43
CA TYR A 55 -3.37 15.57 -16.05
C TYR A 55 -3.61 15.62 -14.54
N SER A 56 -2.55 15.45 -13.72
CA SER A 56 -2.62 15.63 -12.26
C SER A 56 -3.14 17.02 -11.89
N ALA A 57 -2.63 18.07 -12.54
CA ALA A 57 -3.10 19.43 -12.29
C ALA A 57 -4.58 19.60 -12.67
N MET A 58 -5.06 18.98 -13.75
CA MET A 58 -6.49 19.03 -14.10
C MET A 58 -7.36 18.39 -13.01
N TYR A 59 -6.95 17.24 -12.47
CA TYR A 59 -7.64 16.59 -11.36
C TYR A 59 -7.61 17.44 -10.09
N GLU A 60 -6.44 17.96 -9.71
CA GLU A 60 -6.27 18.80 -8.51
C GLU A 60 -7.11 20.08 -8.54
N HIS A 61 -7.37 20.62 -9.74
CA HIS A 61 -8.23 21.79 -9.94
C HIS A 61 -9.71 21.42 -10.13
N GLY A 62 -10.07 20.14 -10.04
CA GLY A 62 -11.45 19.65 -10.19
C GLY A 62 -11.99 19.73 -11.62
N ILE A 63 -11.11 19.82 -12.62
CA ILE A 63 -11.50 19.86 -14.05
C ILE A 63 -11.91 18.47 -14.54
N ILE A 64 -11.27 17.43 -14.01
CA ILE A 64 -11.57 16.02 -14.29
C ILE A 64 -11.68 15.24 -12.98
N CYS A 65 -12.41 14.13 -13.00
CA CYS A 65 -12.50 13.24 -11.85
C CYS A 65 -11.29 12.29 -11.76
N TYR A 66 -11.21 11.50 -10.68
CA TYR A 66 -10.10 10.57 -10.47
C TYR A 66 -10.01 9.51 -11.58
N ASP A 67 -11.15 8.96 -11.99
CA ASP A 67 -11.23 7.93 -13.03
C ASP A 67 -10.71 8.46 -14.37
N GLU A 68 -11.18 9.64 -14.78
CA GLU A 68 -10.69 10.34 -15.97
C GLU A 68 -9.18 10.61 -15.90
N TRP A 69 -8.68 11.04 -14.74
CA TRP A 69 -7.24 11.25 -14.54
C TRP A 69 -6.45 9.95 -14.69
N ALA A 70 -6.86 8.88 -14.01
CA ALA A 70 -6.18 7.59 -14.05
C ALA A 70 -6.12 7.04 -15.49
N HIS A 71 -7.20 7.17 -16.26
CA HIS A 71 -7.23 6.78 -17.67
C HIS A 71 -6.32 7.64 -18.55
N LEU A 72 -6.26 8.96 -18.33
CA LEU A 72 -5.36 9.85 -19.06
C LEU A 72 -3.89 9.56 -18.74
N ASP A 73 -3.53 9.40 -17.46
CA ASP A 73 -2.18 9.06 -17.01
C ASP A 73 -1.74 7.71 -17.60
N ALA A 74 -2.59 6.69 -17.49
CA ALA A 74 -2.30 5.34 -18.01
C ALA A 74 -2.15 5.33 -19.54
N SER A 75 -2.86 6.20 -20.27
CA SER A 75 -2.78 6.29 -21.73
C SER A 75 -1.36 6.61 -22.23
N LEU A 76 -0.56 7.31 -21.41
CA LEU A 76 0.84 7.64 -21.71
C LEU A 76 1.77 6.42 -21.67
N TRP A 77 1.29 5.29 -21.16
CA TRP A 77 2.03 4.02 -21.12
C TRP A 77 1.75 3.14 -22.34
N LYS A 78 0.82 3.52 -23.22
CA LYS A 78 0.46 2.71 -24.38
C LYS A 78 1.69 2.30 -25.20
N SER A 79 1.74 1.02 -25.57
CA SER A 79 2.82 0.39 -26.33
C SER A 79 4.17 0.30 -25.60
N VAL A 80 4.24 0.63 -24.31
CA VAL A 80 5.44 0.37 -23.50
C VAL A 80 5.57 -1.14 -23.29
N ASP A 81 6.79 -1.66 -23.44
CA ASP A 81 7.10 -3.06 -23.13
C ASP A 81 6.87 -3.34 -21.64
N VAL A 82 6.14 -4.42 -21.34
CA VAL A 82 5.76 -4.78 -19.96
C VAL A 82 6.98 -5.10 -19.10
N GLN A 83 8.07 -5.62 -19.65
CA GLN A 83 9.29 -5.90 -18.88
C GLN A 83 10.01 -4.61 -18.51
N ARG A 84 10.07 -3.63 -19.42
CA ARG A 84 10.57 -2.29 -19.08
C ARG A 84 9.73 -1.64 -17.99
N PHE A 85 8.40 -1.70 -18.12
CA PHE A 85 7.48 -1.13 -17.12
C PHE A 85 7.69 -1.79 -15.76
N ARG A 86 7.72 -3.13 -15.73
CA ARG A 86 7.97 -3.92 -14.52
C ARG A 86 9.32 -3.60 -13.90
N GLY A 87 10.39 -3.47 -14.69
CA GLY A 87 11.73 -3.14 -14.19
C GLY A 87 11.78 -1.78 -13.47
N ILE A 88 11.01 -0.80 -13.94
CA ILE A 88 10.88 0.50 -13.25
C ILE A 88 10.17 0.34 -11.90
N VAL A 89 9.10 -0.45 -11.85
CA VAL A 89 8.38 -0.74 -10.60
C VAL A 89 9.24 -1.54 -9.62
N GLU A 90 9.98 -2.53 -10.11
CA GLU A 90 10.86 -3.39 -9.31
C GLU A 90 11.99 -2.60 -8.66
N SER A 91 12.44 -1.50 -9.28
CA SER A 91 13.49 -0.64 -8.72
C SER A 91 13.06 0.17 -7.50
N ILE A 92 11.77 0.18 -7.15
CA ILE A 92 11.26 0.92 -5.98
C ILE A 92 11.72 0.21 -4.70
N PRO A 93 12.48 0.90 -3.82
CA PRO A 93 13.00 0.29 -2.61
C PRO A 93 11.95 0.27 -1.50
N TYR A 94 12.05 -0.78 -0.68
CA TYR A 94 11.31 -0.88 0.56
C TYR A 94 11.87 0.06 1.62
N ARG A 95 10.99 0.51 2.51
CA ARG A 95 11.38 1.24 3.69
C ARG A 95 12.16 0.33 4.65
N PRO A 96 13.22 0.82 5.32
CA PRO A 96 13.86 0.10 6.40
C PRO A 96 12.83 -0.42 7.42
N GLY A 97 13.00 -1.67 7.86
CA GLY A 97 12.09 -2.30 8.81
C GLY A 97 10.79 -2.85 8.23
N ALA A 98 10.48 -2.68 6.94
CA ALA A 98 9.20 -3.15 6.38
C ALA A 98 8.93 -4.65 6.60
N SER A 99 9.91 -5.51 6.31
CA SER A 99 9.79 -6.95 6.54
C SER A 99 9.68 -7.31 8.04
N ASP A 100 10.43 -6.61 8.89
CA ASP A 100 10.37 -6.80 10.34
C ASP A 100 8.99 -6.41 10.90
N THR A 101 8.45 -5.28 10.47
CA THR A 101 7.12 -4.80 10.87
C THR A 101 6.04 -5.82 10.53
N VAL A 102 6.08 -6.39 9.32
CA VAL A 102 5.13 -7.44 8.91
C VAL A 102 5.25 -8.65 9.83
N ARG A 103 6.46 -9.15 10.10
CA ARG A 103 6.67 -10.27 11.03
C ARG A 103 6.12 -9.96 12.42
N MET A 104 6.47 -8.82 12.99
CA MET A 104 6.02 -8.41 14.33
C MET A 104 4.49 -8.31 14.42
N LEU A 105 3.83 -7.79 13.38
CA LEU A 105 2.37 -7.73 13.36
C LEU A 105 1.74 -9.12 13.20
N ARG A 106 2.34 -10.02 12.42
CA ARG A 106 1.88 -11.42 12.34
C ARG A 106 2.01 -12.11 13.70
N ASP A 107 3.11 -11.91 14.42
CA ASP A 107 3.29 -12.45 15.78
C ASP A 107 2.24 -11.92 16.77
N MET A 108 1.67 -10.75 16.49
CA MET A 108 0.58 -10.11 17.24
C MET A 108 -0.82 -10.48 16.70
N ASP A 109 -0.92 -11.55 15.89
CA ASP A 109 -2.17 -12.11 15.34
C ASP A 109 -2.94 -11.13 14.43
N PHE A 110 -2.20 -10.34 13.63
CA PHE A 110 -2.76 -9.53 12.56
C PHE A 110 -2.83 -10.29 11.23
N LYS A 111 -3.97 -10.16 10.55
CA LYS A 111 -4.02 -10.22 9.09
C LYS A 111 -3.56 -8.91 8.49
N LEU A 112 -2.91 -8.98 7.33
CA LEU A 112 -2.27 -7.84 6.68
C LEU A 112 -2.85 -7.63 5.29
N ALA A 113 -3.28 -6.40 5.01
CA ALA A 113 -3.79 -6.01 3.70
C ALA A 113 -3.12 -4.71 3.19
N ILE A 114 -3.02 -4.59 1.88
CA ILE A 114 -2.61 -3.37 1.19
C ILE A 114 -3.84 -2.75 0.51
N VAL A 115 -4.08 -1.46 0.73
CA VAL A 115 -5.08 -0.66 -0.01
C VAL A 115 -4.40 0.58 -0.56
N SER A 116 -4.09 0.55 -1.86
CA SER A 116 -3.31 1.60 -2.53
C SER A 116 -4.04 2.15 -3.76
N ALA A 117 -4.04 3.48 -3.91
CA ALA A 117 -4.44 4.16 -5.14
C ALA A 117 -3.32 4.11 -6.21
N GLY A 118 -2.20 3.43 -5.92
CA GLY A 118 -1.15 3.03 -6.84
C GLY A 118 -1.56 1.83 -7.71
N LEU A 119 -0.57 1.02 -8.12
CA LEU A 119 -0.74 -0.02 -9.13
C LEU A 119 -0.58 -1.43 -8.56
N THR A 120 -1.35 -2.38 -9.09
CA THR A 120 -1.27 -3.81 -8.74
C THR A 120 0.13 -4.38 -8.91
N MET A 121 0.89 -3.95 -9.92
CA MET A 121 2.27 -4.43 -10.11
C MET A 121 3.18 -4.19 -8.89
N LEU A 122 3.05 -3.05 -8.21
CA LEU A 122 3.81 -2.79 -6.98
C LEU A 122 3.17 -3.50 -5.79
N ALA A 123 1.83 -3.45 -5.68
CA ALA A 123 1.10 -4.07 -4.57
C ALA A 123 1.32 -5.59 -4.53
N ASP A 124 1.29 -6.28 -5.67
CA ASP A 124 1.54 -7.71 -5.80
C ASP A 124 3.00 -8.09 -5.55
N LYS A 125 3.94 -7.22 -5.94
CA LYS A 125 5.36 -7.36 -5.57
C LYS A 125 5.49 -7.38 -4.05
N VAL A 126 4.97 -6.36 -3.38
CA VAL A 126 5.01 -6.22 -1.91
C VAL A 126 4.29 -7.37 -1.23
N LYS A 127 3.10 -7.73 -1.73
CA LYS A 127 2.32 -8.84 -1.20
C LYS A 127 3.09 -10.15 -1.22
N ARG A 128 3.74 -10.48 -2.34
CA ARG A 128 4.51 -11.71 -2.51
C ARG A 128 5.78 -11.71 -1.67
N GLU A 129 6.52 -10.60 -1.66
CA GLU A 129 7.86 -10.54 -1.04
C GLU A 129 7.81 -10.34 0.48
N LEU A 130 6.80 -9.62 0.98
CA LEU A 130 6.62 -9.37 2.41
C LEU A 130 5.50 -10.22 3.03
N ASP A 131 4.88 -11.12 2.26
CA ASP A 131 3.83 -12.03 2.72
C ASP A 131 2.61 -11.29 3.30
N PHE A 132 1.95 -10.44 2.49
CA PHE A 132 0.63 -9.89 2.84
C PHE A 132 -0.50 -10.83 2.41
N ASP A 133 -1.59 -10.87 3.18
CA ASP A 133 -2.73 -11.74 2.89
C ASP A 133 -3.58 -11.19 1.71
N ARG A 134 -3.71 -9.87 1.63
CA ARG A 134 -4.51 -9.18 0.60
C ARG A 134 -3.79 -7.95 0.03
N ALA A 135 -4.08 -7.63 -1.22
CA ALA A 135 -3.69 -6.37 -1.85
C ALA A 135 -4.79 -5.92 -2.81
N ILE A 136 -5.18 -4.66 -2.73
CA ILE A 136 -6.17 -4.01 -3.60
C ILE A 136 -5.53 -2.73 -4.13
N ALA A 137 -5.42 -2.62 -5.44
CA ALA A 137 -4.84 -1.49 -6.15
C ALA A 137 -5.41 -1.37 -7.57
N ASN A 138 -5.02 -0.32 -8.30
CA ASN A 138 -5.46 -0.09 -9.68
C ASN A 138 -4.65 -0.94 -10.66
N GLU A 139 -5.31 -1.51 -11.67
CA GLU A 139 -4.73 -2.56 -12.51
C GLU A 139 -4.45 -2.02 -13.91
N PRO A 140 -3.19 -1.74 -14.27
CA PRO A 140 -2.85 -1.35 -15.63
C PRO A 140 -2.95 -2.56 -16.57
N VAL A 141 -3.64 -2.41 -17.69
CA VAL A 141 -3.95 -3.53 -18.58
C VAL A 141 -2.79 -3.79 -19.53
N CYS A 142 -2.43 -5.07 -19.63
CA CYS A 142 -1.36 -5.57 -20.49
C CYS A 142 -1.93 -6.55 -21.53
N ARG A 143 -1.44 -6.48 -22.78
CA ARG A 143 -1.79 -7.44 -23.84
C ARG A 143 -0.58 -7.67 -24.73
N ASP A 144 -0.32 -8.93 -25.08
CA ASP A 144 0.76 -9.33 -25.99
C ASP A 144 2.15 -8.79 -25.62
N GLY A 145 2.44 -8.67 -24.31
CA GLY A 145 3.72 -8.16 -23.81
C GLY A 145 3.85 -6.63 -23.74
N TYR A 146 2.79 -5.89 -24.07
CA TYR A 146 2.77 -4.43 -24.04
C TYR A 146 1.65 -3.88 -23.16
N MET A 147 1.90 -2.69 -22.58
CA MET A 147 0.89 -1.90 -21.90
C MET A 147 -0.13 -1.40 -22.94
N THR A 148 -1.43 -1.57 -22.69
CA THR A 148 -2.47 -1.11 -23.63
C THR A 148 -2.75 0.40 -23.51
N GLY A 149 -2.38 0.98 -22.37
CA GLY A 149 -2.76 2.34 -21.97
C GLY A 149 -4.11 2.41 -21.25
N GLU A 150 -4.76 1.27 -21.02
CA GLU A 150 -5.98 1.17 -20.22
C GLU A 150 -5.65 0.82 -18.76
N ILE A 151 -6.56 1.17 -17.86
CA ILE A 151 -6.46 0.86 -16.43
C ILE A 151 -7.83 0.47 -15.89
N ILE A 152 -7.86 -0.47 -14.96
CA ILE A 152 -9.05 -0.79 -14.17
C ILE A 152 -8.88 -0.11 -12.81
N VAL A 153 -9.70 0.91 -12.55
CA VAL A 153 -9.69 1.64 -11.29
C VAL A 153 -10.50 0.87 -10.25
N ARG A 154 -9.84 0.51 -9.14
CA ARG A 154 -10.45 -0.18 -7.99
C ARG A 154 -10.35 0.66 -6.72
N VAL A 155 -9.33 1.50 -6.64
CA VAL A 155 -9.03 2.33 -5.47
C VAL A 155 -8.84 3.77 -5.94
N ASP A 156 -9.68 4.65 -5.44
CA ASP A 156 -9.52 6.10 -5.58
C ASP A 156 -9.16 6.71 -4.21
N PHE A 157 -9.09 8.04 -4.13
CA PHE A 157 -8.73 8.73 -2.89
C PHE A 157 -9.86 8.79 -1.87
N GLU A 158 -11.10 8.51 -2.27
CA GLU A 158 -12.30 8.64 -1.41
C GLU A 158 -12.80 7.28 -0.91
N ASN A 159 -12.61 6.20 -1.69
CA ASN A 159 -13.22 4.90 -1.45
C ASN A 159 -12.42 3.98 -0.51
N LYS A 160 -11.18 4.35 -0.13
CA LYS A 160 -10.33 3.52 0.73
C LYS A 160 -11.01 3.15 2.07
N GLY A 161 -11.83 4.04 2.63
CA GLY A 161 -12.59 3.77 3.86
C GLY A 161 -13.68 2.71 3.70
N ASP A 162 -14.32 2.63 2.53
CA ASP A 162 -15.33 1.61 2.23
C ASP A 162 -14.69 0.25 1.94
N ILE A 163 -13.52 0.25 1.29
CA ILE A 163 -12.69 -0.94 1.11
C ILE A 163 -12.26 -1.52 2.46
N LEU A 164 -11.85 -0.68 3.42
CA LEU A 164 -11.53 -1.14 4.78
C LEU A 164 -12.72 -1.87 5.43
N LYS A 165 -13.92 -1.27 5.37
CA LYS A 165 -15.13 -1.89 5.94
C LYS A 165 -15.47 -3.20 5.23
N GLN A 166 -15.27 -3.27 3.92
CA GLN A 166 -15.44 -4.51 3.17
C GLN A 166 -14.47 -5.59 3.62
N LEU A 167 -13.17 -5.28 3.72
CA LEU A 167 -12.15 -6.23 4.19
C LEU A 167 -12.44 -6.70 5.62
N CYS A 168 -12.85 -5.81 6.52
CA CYS A 168 -13.26 -6.16 7.87
C CYS A 168 -14.41 -7.19 7.87
N ARG A 169 -15.43 -7.00 7.01
CA ARG A 169 -16.54 -7.95 6.86
C ARG A 169 -16.09 -9.30 6.29
N GLU A 170 -15.25 -9.29 5.25
CA GLU A 170 -14.73 -10.51 4.61
C GLU A 170 -13.87 -11.34 5.57
N GLU A 171 -13.09 -10.67 6.43
CA GLU A 171 -12.23 -11.34 7.41
C GLU A 171 -12.92 -11.62 8.74
N ASN A 172 -14.19 -11.21 8.90
CA ASN A 172 -14.94 -11.30 10.15
C ASN A 172 -14.22 -10.64 11.35
N ILE A 173 -13.60 -9.47 11.10
CA ILE A 173 -12.88 -8.66 12.09
C ILE A 173 -13.64 -7.34 12.28
N PRO A 174 -14.04 -6.97 13.52
CA PRO A 174 -14.66 -5.67 13.78
C PRO A 174 -13.74 -4.51 13.39
N VAL A 175 -14.33 -3.42 12.88
CA VAL A 175 -13.58 -2.22 12.45
C VAL A 175 -12.73 -1.64 13.60
N GLU A 176 -13.21 -1.75 14.84
CA GLU A 176 -12.51 -1.28 16.04
C GLU A 176 -11.18 -2.01 16.29
N ARG A 177 -11.01 -3.21 15.70
CA ARG A 177 -9.79 -4.01 15.74
C ARG A 177 -8.94 -3.87 14.46
N CYS A 178 -9.32 -2.96 13.57
CA CYS A 178 -8.57 -2.65 12.36
C CYS A 178 -7.64 -1.46 12.61
N VAL A 179 -6.38 -1.61 12.23
CA VAL A 179 -5.38 -0.54 12.14
C VAL A 179 -5.29 -0.08 10.69
N ALA A 180 -5.33 1.23 10.46
CA ALA A 180 -4.93 1.83 9.19
C ALA A 180 -3.62 2.59 9.34
N ILE A 181 -2.71 2.41 8.38
CA ILE A 181 -1.42 3.09 8.32
C ILE A 181 -1.29 3.79 6.96
N GLY A 182 -1.00 5.09 6.98
CA GLY A 182 -0.80 5.87 5.75
C GLY A 182 0.06 7.12 5.95
N ASP A 183 0.41 7.77 4.85
CA ASP A 183 1.34 8.91 4.84
C ASP A 183 0.76 10.18 4.20
N SER A 184 -0.33 10.10 3.43
CA SER A 184 -0.77 11.23 2.61
C SER A 184 -2.27 11.55 2.74
N GLY A 185 -2.71 12.60 2.05
CA GLY A 185 -4.11 13.05 2.09
C GLY A 185 -5.10 12.01 1.56
N SER A 186 -4.68 11.14 0.64
CA SER A 186 -5.52 10.07 0.09
C SER A 186 -5.86 8.99 1.13
N ASP A 187 -5.13 8.94 2.24
CA ASP A 187 -5.37 7.97 3.31
C ASP A 187 -6.33 8.50 4.38
N ILE A 188 -6.77 9.76 4.29
CA ILE A 188 -7.69 10.35 5.29
C ILE A 188 -8.98 9.53 5.40
N PRO A 189 -9.66 9.12 4.30
CA PRO A 189 -10.85 8.28 4.42
C PRO A 189 -10.56 6.90 5.02
N LEU A 190 -9.38 6.33 4.73
CA LEU A 190 -8.93 5.06 5.30
C LEU A 190 -8.74 5.19 6.83
N LEU A 191 -7.97 6.18 7.28
CA LEU A 191 -7.67 6.41 8.70
C LEU A 191 -8.94 6.74 9.50
N LYS A 192 -9.83 7.58 8.95
CA LYS A 192 -11.11 7.91 9.61
C LYS A 192 -12.02 6.70 9.80
N ALA A 193 -11.93 5.72 8.91
CA ALA A 193 -12.76 4.52 8.97
C ALA A 193 -12.22 3.46 9.93
N ALA A 194 -10.93 3.51 10.30
CA ALA A 194 -10.28 2.48 11.11
C ALA A 194 -10.55 2.64 12.61
N GLY A 195 -10.45 1.53 13.34
CA GLY A 195 -10.46 1.53 14.81
C GLY A 195 -9.23 2.20 15.40
N ILE A 196 -8.07 2.01 14.76
CA ILE A 196 -6.79 2.63 15.11
C ILE A 196 -6.19 3.28 13.86
N ALA A 197 -5.83 4.55 13.94
CA ALA A 197 -5.28 5.32 12.83
C ALA A 197 -3.83 5.75 13.12
N ILE A 198 -2.89 5.29 12.29
CA ILE A 198 -1.46 5.62 12.39
C ILE A 198 -1.04 6.43 11.17
N ALA A 199 -0.57 7.66 11.39
CA ALA A 199 0.07 8.46 10.35
C ALA A 199 1.59 8.24 10.41
N PHE A 200 2.19 7.68 9.36
CA PHE A 200 3.64 7.45 9.28
C PHE A 200 4.28 8.46 8.33
N ASN A 201 5.20 9.29 8.83
CA ASN A 201 5.83 10.38 8.07
C ASN A 201 4.85 11.24 7.23
N PRO A 202 3.78 11.77 7.85
CA PRO A 202 2.67 12.39 7.13
C PRO A 202 3.11 13.56 6.26
N ALA A 203 2.62 13.58 5.01
CA ALA A 203 2.84 14.62 4.01
C ALA A 203 2.02 15.88 4.30
N CYS A 204 0.95 15.77 5.09
CA CYS A 204 0.04 16.88 5.35
C CYS A 204 -0.50 16.86 6.79
N LYS A 205 -0.73 18.06 7.34
CA LYS A 205 -1.32 18.22 8.68
C LYS A 205 -2.75 17.67 8.79
N ALA A 206 -3.47 17.54 7.68
CA ALA A 206 -4.83 17.02 7.68
C ALA A 206 -4.86 15.54 8.08
N LEU A 207 -3.87 14.75 7.64
CA LEU A 207 -3.73 13.35 8.05
C LEU A 207 -3.39 13.23 9.54
N GLU A 208 -2.49 14.07 10.04
CA GLU A 208 -2.12 14.09 11.46
C GLU A 208 -3.33 14.31 12.37
N LYS A 209 -4.24 15.22 11.98
CA LYS A 209 -5.44 15.54 12.75
C LYS A 209 -6.44 14.39 12.88
N VAL A 210 -6.40 13.41 11.97
CA VAL A 210 -7.32 12.25 11.98
C VAL A 210 -6.65 10.98 12.49
N SER A 211 -5.38 11.05 12.89
CA SER A 211 -4.62 9.90 13.40
C SER A 211 -4.65 9.83 14.93
N ASP A 212 -4.74 8.61 15.48
CA ASP A 212 -4.55 8.35 16.91
C ASP A 212 -3.08 8.53 17.31
N ARG A 213 -2.15 8.20 16.39
CA ARG A 213 -0.71 8.36 16.56
C ARG A 213 -0.04 8.83 15.29
N VAL A 214 0.95 9.70 15.46
CA VAL A 214 1.86 10.11 14.40
C VAL A 214 3.26 9.58 14.70
N VAL A 215 3.83 8.85 13.74
CA VAL A 215 5.19 8.30 13.83
C VAL A 215 6.07 9.00 12.80
N ARG A 216 7.19 9.55 13.26
CA ARG A 216 8.21 10.18 12.42
C ARG A 216 9.52 9.42 12.57
N SER A 217 9.81 8.58 11.59
CA SER A 217 10.98 7.70 11.63
C SER A 217 11.45 7.30 10.24
N GLN A 218 12.73 6.91 10.12
CA GLN A 218 13.25 6.25 8.93
C GLN A 218 12.93 4.76 8.90
N ASP A 219 12.55 4.18 10.04
CA ASP A 219 12.32 2.76 10.22
C ASP A 219 10.84 2.47 10.47
N LEU A 220 10.25 1.59 9.67
CA LEU A 220 8.83 1.25 9.77
C LEU A 220 8.53 0.44 11.04
N ARG A 221 9.52 -0.14 11.73
CA ARG A 221 9.30 -0.86 13.00
C ARG A 221 8.73 0.03 14.09
N ASP A 222 8.97 1.34 14.01
CA ASP A 222 8.51 2.31 15.01
C ASP A 222 6.99 2.52 15.01
N ILE A 223 6.26 1.97 14.03
CA ILE A 223 4.79 1.92 14.10
C ILE A 223 4.31 0.88 15.12
N VAL A 224 5.07 -0.17 15.39
CA VAL A 224 4.61 -1.27 16.26
C VAL A 224 4.40 -0.80 17.70
N PRO A 225 5.32 -0.05 18.34
CA PRO A 225 5.05 0.57 19.64
C PRO A 225 3.83 1.50 19.61
N ALA A 226 3.69 2.32 18.56
CA ALA A 226 2.56 3.23 18.42
C ALA A 226 1.21 2.51 18.32
N ILE A 227 1.17 1.39 17.59
CA ILE A 227 -0.01 0.51 17.50
C ILE A 227 -0.36 -0.05 18.89
N ARG A 228 0.62 -0.59 19.62
CA ARG A 228 0.41 -1.13 20.97
C ARG A 228 -0.16 -0.08 21.93
N GLU A 229 0.42 1.12 21.94
CA GLU A 229 -0.09 2.22 22.76
C GLU A 229 -1.51 2.63 22.40
N ALA A 230 -1.82 2.69 21.10
CA ALA A 230 -3.14 3.10 20.64
C ALA A 230 -4.22 2.09 21.03
N PHE A 231 -3.95 0.78 20.89
CA PHE A 231 -4.87 -0.26 21.36
C PHE A 231 -5.06 -0.23 22.88
N HIS A 232 -3.97 -0.05 23.65
CA HIS A 232 -4.04 0.07 25.11
C HIS A 232 -4.94 1.25 25.53
N HIS A 233 -4.80 2.42 24.90
CA HIS A 233 -5.65 3.58 25.18
C HIS A 233 -7.12 3.37 24.84
N LYS A 234 -7.44 2.51 23.87
CA LYS A 234 -8.82 2.17 23.50
C LYS A 234 -9.37 0.96 24.26
N GLY A 235 -8.63 0.42 25.23
CA GLY A 235 -9.08 -0.68 26.09
C GLY A 235 -9.15 -2.04 25.38
N PHE A 236 -8.45 -2.18 24.26
CA PHE A 236 -8.35 -3.45 23.52
C PHE A 236 -7.05 -4.15 23.92
N PRO A 237 -7.11 -5.38 24.46
CA PRO A 237 -5.90 -6.14 24.73
C PRO A 237 -5.19 -6.43 23.41
N LEU A 238 -3.88 -6.27 23.39
CA LEU A 238 -3.01 -6.77 22.34
C LEU A 238 -2.03 -7.74 23.01
N HIS A 239 -1.99 -8.99 22.55
CA HIS A 239 -1.17 -10.04 23.15
C HIS A 239 0.19 -10.14 22.47
#